data_AF-A0A1Y2BK13-F1
#
_entry.id   AF-A0A1Y2BK13-F1
#
_cell.length_a   1.000
_cell.length_b   1.000
_cell.length_c   1.000
_cell.angle_alpha   90.00
_cell.angle_beta   90.00
_cell.angle_gamma   90.00
#
_symmetry.space_group_name_H-M   'P 1'
#
loop_
_entity.id
_entity.type
_entity.pdbx_description
1 polymer ?
#
loop_
_entity_poly.entity_id
_entity_poly.type
_entity_poly.pdbx_seq_one_letter_code
_entity_poly.pdbx_strand_id
1 'polypeptide(L)' 'YIVIFDSINAKHPTAIRIINNYLKGEASHKKGIEIDKKVRCLYAKGPKQSNSLDCGVYLIKYLETFLSDP' A
#
# COMPACT_ATOMS: atom_id res chain seq x y z
N TYR A 1 -5.53 5.77 -5.16
CA TYR A 1 -4.18 5.92 -4.58
C TYR A 1 -3.76 4.57 -4.02
N ILE A 2 -2.46 4.28 -3.96
CA ILE A 2 -1.90 3.16 -3.18
C ILE A 2 -1.38 3.76 -1.87
N VAL A 3 -2.03 3.45 -0.74
CA VAL A 3 -1.59 3.91 0.58
C VAL A 3 -0.66 2.86 1.18
N ILE A 4 0.52 3.28 1.62
CA ILE A 4 1.55 2.40 2.15
C ILE A 4 1.72 2.70 3.64
N PHE A 5 1.42 1.71 4.46
CA PHE A 5 1.70 1.71 5.89
C PHE A 5 3.01 0.94 6.13
N ASP A 6 4.00 1.62 6.70
CA ASP A 6 5.31 1.04 6.97
C ASP A 6 5.90 1.63 8.25
N SER A 7 6.11 0.78 9.25
CA SER A 7 6.67 1.14 10.55
C SER A 7 8.19 1.30 10.54
N ILE A 8 8.90 0.76 9.53
CA ILE A 8 10.38 0.77 9.40
C ILE A 8 10.86 1.89 8.44
N ASN A 9 9.94 2.55 7.74
CA ASN A 9 10.24 3.66 6.82
C ASN A 9 11.12 3.25 5.62
N ALA A 10 10.92 2.03 5.12
CA ALA A 10 11.54 1.54 3.90
C ALA A 10 10.83 2.09 2.65
N LYS A 11 11.54 2.06 1.52
CA LYS A 11 10.95 2.36 0.20
C LYS A 11 10.52 1.07 -0.47
N HIS A 12 9.39 1.10 -1.18
CA HIS A 12 8.76 -0.10 -1.76
C HIS A 12 8.54 0.02 -3.29
N PRO A 13 9.53 0.47 -4.09
CA PRO A 13 9.34 0.75 -5.53
C PRO A 13 8.95 -0.51 -6.33
N THR A 14 9.49 -1.67 -5.96
CA THR A 14 9.20 -2.94 -6.63
C THR A 14 7.74 -3.36 -6.40
N ALA A 15 7.27 -3.30 -5.15
CA ALA A 15 5.88 -3.63 -4.81
C ALA A 15 4.90 -2.69 -5.52
N ILE A 16 5.19 -1.37 -5.52
CA ILE A 16 4.40 -0.36 -6.24
C ILE A 16 4.27 -0.69 -7.72
N ARG A 17 5.38 -1.07 -8.39
CA ARG A 17 5.38 -1.44 -9.80
C ARG A 17 4.51 -2.68 -10.05
N ILE A 18 4.68 -3.71 -9.24
CA ILE A 18 3.93 -4.98 -9.37
C ILE A 18 2.44 -4.73 -9.19
N ILE A 19 2.04 -4.00 -8.15
CA ILE A 19 0.63 -3.68 -7.88
C ILE A 19 0.03 -2.87 -9.03
N ASN A 20 0.75 -1.89 -9.57
CA ASN A 20 0.28 -1.12 -10.74
C ASN A 20 0.06 -2.02 -11.96
N ASN A 21 0.99 -2.90 -12.27
CA ASN A 21 0.85 -3.83 -13.40
C ASN A 21 -0.31 -4.79 -13.19
N TYR A 22 -0.47 -5.30 -11.96
CA TYR A 22 -1.61 -6.14 -11.60
C TYR A 22 -2.94 -5.40 -11.81
N LEU A 23 -3.07 -4.17 -11.31
CA LEU A 23 -4.30 -3.38 -11.47
C LEU A 23 -4.63 -3.10 -12.95
N LYS A 24 -3.62 -2.87 -13.79
CA LYS A 24 -3.81 -2.72 -15.24
C LYS A 24 -4.37 -4.00 -15.86
N GLY A 25 -3.73 -5.14 -15.58
CA GLY A 25 -4.18 -6.45 -16.09
C GLY A 25 -5.57 -6.82 -15.59
N GLU A 26 -5.85 -6.58 -14.30
CA GLU A 26 -7.14 -6.86 -13.68
C GLU A 26 -8.27 -6.01 -14.29
N ALA A 27 -8.01 -4.73 -14.56
CA ALA A 27 -8.98 -3.83 -15.19
C ALA A 27 -9.28 -4.23 -16.64
N SER A 28 -8.25 -4.59 -17.40
CA SER A 28 -8.40 -5.10 -18.76
C SER A 28 -9.23 -6.40 -18.75
N HIS A 29 -8.83 -7.38 -17.92
CA HIS A 29 -9.47 -8.69 -17.87
C HIS A 29 -10.91 -8.65 -17.34
N LYS A 30 -11.19 -7.92 -16.26
CA LYS A 30 -12.51 -7.95 -15.60
C LYS A 30 -13.48 -6.89 -16.11
N LYS A 31 -12.98 -5.77 -16.65
CA LYS A 31 -13.80 -4.62 -17.04
C LYS A 31 -13.62 -4.21 -18.49
N GLY A 32 -12.68 -4.79 -19.24
CA GLY A 32 -12.36 -4.36 -20.60
C GLY A 32 -11.78 -2.94 -20.66
N ILE A 33 -11.23 -2.43 -19.54
CA ILE A 33 -10.71 -1.06 -19.43
C ILE A 33 -9.19 -1.10 -19.47
N GLU A 34 -8.61 -0.41 -20.44
CA GLU A 34 -7.17 -0.18 -20.50
C GLU A 34 -6.78 1.02 -19.64
N ILE A 35 -5.95 0.77 -18.62
CA ILE A 35 -5.45 1.82 -17.72
C ILE A 35 -4.03 2.22 -18.14
N ASP A 36 -3.91 3.40 -18.73
CA ASP A 36 -2.59 3.93 -19.13
C ASP A 36 -1.84 4.55 -17.93
N LYS A 37 -2.55 5.27 -17.05
CA LYS A 37 -1.96 6.01 -15.94
C LYS A 37 -1.63 5.10 -14.75
N LYS A 38 -0.45 5.33 -14.14
CA LYS A 38 -0.08 4.67 -12.87
C LYS A 38 -0.85 5.28 -11.70
N VAL A 39 -1.31 4.44 -10.79
CA VAL A 39 -1.89 4.85 -9.53
C VAL A 39 -0.81 5.48 -8.66
N ARG A 40 -1.07 6.70 -8.18
CA ARG A 40 -0.17 7.43 -7.28
C ARG A 40 -0.05 6.73 -5.93
N CYS A 41 1.15 6.79 -5.34
CA CYS A 41 1.45 6.24 -4.02
C CYS A 41 1.48 7.32 -2.95
N LEU A 42 1.03 6.98 -1.76
CA LEU A 42 1.06 7.81 -0.56
C LEU A 42 1.68 6.98 0.57
N TYR A 43 2.69 7.52 1.24
CA TYR A 43 3.21 6.94 2.47
C TYR A 43 2.45 7.53 3.65
N ALA A 44 1.73 6.68 4.38
CA ALA A 44 0.99 7.10 5.55
C ALA A 44 1.95 7.56 6.65
N LYS A 45 1.63 8.69 7.28
CA LYS A 45 2.35 9.15 8.48
C LYS A 45 1.73 8.48 9.69
N GLY A 46 2.57 7.87 10.53
CA GLY A 46 2.13 7.18 11.74
C GLY A 46 3.32 6.80 12.62
N PRO A 47 3.06 6.24 13.81
CA PRO A 47 4.09 5.77 14.73
C PRO A 47 5.09 4.85 14.04
N LYS A 48 6.39 4.96 14.33
CA LYS A 48 7.45 4.11 13.77
C LYS A 48 7.95 3.13 14.83
N GLN A 49 8.32 1.93 14.41
CA GLN A 49 8.93 0.97 15.31
C GLN A 49 10.43 1.24 15.47
N SER A 50 10.96 0.96 16.65
CA SER A 50 12.40 1.06 16.96
C SER A 50 13.14 -0.27 16.81
N ASN A 51 12.40 -1.38 16.65
CA ASN A 51 12.96 -2.73 16.48
C ASN A 51 12.63 -3.31 15.09
N SER A 52 13.12 -4.52 14.80
CA SER A 52 12.91 -5.23 13.53
C SER A 52 11.83 -6.32 13.60
N LEU A 53 11.15 -6.49 14.74
CA LEU A 53 10.26 -7.63 15.00
C LEU A 53 8.77 -7.26 14.99
N ASP A 54 8.43 -6.03 15.39
CA ASP A 54 7.04 -5.63 15.66
C ASP A 54 6.26 -5.18 14.42
N CYS A 55 6.79 -5.34 13.21
CA CYS A 55 6.15 -4.77 12.00
C CYS A 55 4.76 -5.36 11.74
N GLY A 56 4.53 -6.63 12.11
CA GLY A 56 3.21 -7.25 12.06
C GLY A 56 2.22 -6.62 13.05
N VAL A 57 2.66 -6.29 14.27
CA VAL A 57 1.81 -5.65 15.30
C VAL A 57 1.42 -4.24 14.86
N TYR A 58 2.38 -3.47 14.33
CA TYR A 58 2.11 -2.15 13.77
C TYR A 58 1.13 -2.22 12.59
N LEU A 59 1.29 -3.21 11.70
CA LEU A 59 0.38 -3.41 10.57
C LEU A 59 -1.07 -3.63 11.02
N ILE A 60 -1.29 -4.50 12.01
CA ILE A 60 -2.62 -4.74 12.58
C ILE A 60 -3.18 -3.43 13.14
N LYS A 61 -2.40 -2.71 13.96
CA LYS A 61 -2.88 -1.48 14.60
C LYS A 61 -3.18 -0.37 13.60
N TYR A 62 -2.37 -0.23 12.53
CA TYR A 62 -2.64 0.72 11.46
C TYR A 62 -3.98 0.44 10.79
N LEU A 63 -4.29 -0.83 10.49
CA LEU A 63 -5.54 -1.20 9.86
C LEU A 63 -6.74 -0.99 10.79
N GLU A 64 -6.64 -1.38 12.07
CA GLU A 64 -7.69 -1.12 13.05
C GLU A 64 -8.02 0.37 13.16
N THR A 65 -6.99 1.21 13.22
CA THR A 65 -7.16 2.66 13.36
C THR A 65 -7.71 3.28 12.09
N PHE A 66 -7.20 2.88 10.91
CA PHE A 66 -7.68 3.36 9.63
C PHE A 66 -9.13 2.96 9.38
N LEU A 67 -9.54 1.74 9.73
CA LEU A 67 -10.90 1.27 9.51
C LEU A 67 -11.93 1.85 10.50
N SER A 68 -11.48 2.36 11.65
CA SER A 68 -12.38 3.00 12.62
C SER A 68 -12.98 4.33 12.13
N ASP A 69 -12.25 5.05 11.26
CA ASP A 69 -12.69 6.28 10.60
C ASP A 69 -11.86 6.49 9.31
N PRO A 70 -12.26 5.85 8.18
CA PRO A 70 -11.45 5.75 6.95
C PRO A 70 -11.49 7.00 6.05
#